data_AF-A0A923V4K4-F1
#
_entry.id   AF-A0A923V4K4-F1
#
_cell.length_a   1.000
_cell.length_b   1.000
_cell.length_c   1.000
_cell.angle_alpha   90.00
_cell.angle_beta   90.00
_cell.angle_gamma   90.00
#
_symmetry.space_group_name_H-M   'P 1'
#
loop_
_entity.id
_entity.type
_entity.pdbx_description
1 polymer ?
#
loop_
_entity_poly.entity_id
_entity_poly.type
_entity_poly.pdbx_seq_one_letter_code
_entity_poly.pdbx_strand_id
1 'polypeptide(L)'
;MKKLMMICAIVCAGVIYANAQQNGGRMGGTPAEKTQKMVDMLAQKLKLSDAQKVQVDTIFSKQNAAMMKMRGDGTGDRTEMREKMTALRDESDKKINAVLTDDQKIAYKAWQDERKAAMEQRRKDNN
;
A
#
# COMPACT_ATOMS: atom_id res chain seq x y z
N MET A 1 -57.59 -20.64 -2.09
CA MET A 1 -56.82 -21.56 -1.21
C MET A 1 -55.35 -21.21 -1.44
N LYS A 2 -54.71 -20.34 -0.65
CA LYS A 2 -54.02 -20.59 0.64
C LYS A 2 -53.20 -21.89 0.66
N LYS A 3 -51.86 -21.74 0.72
CA LYS A 3 -50.82 -22.52 1.43
C LYS A 3 -49.52 -22.49 0.59
N LEU A 4 -48.56 -21.63 0.94
CA LEU A 4 -47.40 -21.88 1.82
C LEU A 4 -46.32 -22.82 1.24
N MET A 5 -45.11 -22.26 1.17
CA MET A 5 -43.78 -22.81 1.50
C MET A 5 -42.96 -23.57 0.46
N MET A 6 -41.77 -22.98 0.22
CA MET A 6 -40.41 -23.56 0.18
C MET A 6 -40.22 -25.01 -0.28
N ILE A 7 -39.23 -25.22 -1.16
CA ILE A 7 -38.11 -26.17 -0.92
C ILE A 7 -36.93 -25.82 -1.85
N CYS A 8 -35.75 -25.83 -1.24
CA CYS A 8 -34.42 -25.66 -1.81
C CYS A 8 -34.01 -26.77 -2.78
N ALA A 9 -32.96 -26.42 -3.55
CA ALA A 9 -31.77 -27.22 -3.82
C ALA A 9 -31.54 -27.67 -5.28
N ILE A 10 -30.24 -27.61 -5.61
CA ILE A 10 -29.54 -28.28 -6.71
C ILE A 10 -29.53 -27.53 -8.04
N VAL A 11 -28.58 -26.60 -8.17
CA VAL A 11 -27.68 -26.60 -9.34
C VAL A 11 -26.25 -26.34 -8.84
N CYS A 12 -25.64 -27.38 -8.29
CA CYS A 12 -24.18 -27.52 -8.25
C CYS A 12 -23.79 -28.49 -9.36
N ALA A 13 -23.09 -28.00 -10.38
CA ALA A 13 -22.02 -28.67 -11.16
C ALA A 13 -21.97 -28.11 -12.60
N GLY A 14 -20.77 -27.70 -13.03
CA GLY A 14 -20.50 -27.24 -14.40
C GLY A 14 -19.44 -26.13 -14.47
N VAL A 15 -18.30 -26.28 -13.80
CA VAL A 15 -17.01 -26.60 -14.42
C VAL A 15 -16.32 -25.41 -15.14
N ILE A 16 -15.37 -24.82 -14.41
CA ILE A 16 -13.99 -24.48 -14.83
C ILE A 16 -13.83 -23.67 -16.12
N TYR A 17 -13.84 -22.34 -15.97
CA TYR A 17 -12.75 -21.53 -16.54
C TYR A 17 -12.03 -20.85 -15.38
N ALA A 18 -10.71 -20.99 -15.39
CA ALA A 18 -9.80 -20.56 -14.34
C ALA A 18 -9.91 -19.06 -14.05
N ASN A 19 -10.71 -18.70 -13.06
CA ASN A 19 -10.53 -17.47 -12.29
C ASN A 19 -9.65 -17.79 -11.07
N ALA A 20 -8.37 -18.06 -11.33
CA ALA A 20 -7.33 -18.04 -10.28
C ALA A 20 -7.04 -16.62 -9.76
N GLN A 21 -7.88 -15.64 -10.09
CA GLN A 21 -7.79 -14.25 -9.65
C GLN A 21 -9.04 -13.84 -8.89
N GLN A 22 -9.53 -14.70 -8.00
CA GLN A 22 -10.69 -14.40 -7.16
C GLN A 22 -10.42 -14.79 -5.71
N ASN A 23 -9.42 -14.14 -5.10
CA ASN A 23 -9.44 -13.96 -3.65
C ASN A 23 -8.62 -12.72 -3.24
N GLY A 24 -9.31 -11.67 -2.80
CA GLY A 24 -8.69 -10.46 -2.21
C GLY A 24 -9.17 -9.16 -2.86
N GLY A 25 -10.35 -8.69 -2.48
CA GLY A 25 -10.96 -7.44 -2.93
C GLY A 25 -9.97 -6.28 -3.02
N ARG A 26 -9.68 -5.85 -4.24
CA ARG A 26 -9.00 -4.57 -4.53
C ARG A 26 -9.98 -3.44 -4.27
N MET A 27 -10.16 -3.09 -3.00
CA MET A 27 -10.56 -1.72 -2.66
C MET A 27 -9.39 -0.79 -3.03
N GLY A 28 -9.54 -0.11 -4.18
CA GLY A 28 -8.81 1.10 -4.52
C GLY A 28 -7.77 0.96 -5.63
N GLY A 29 -7.97 1.71 -6.71
CA GLY A 29 -7.02 2.38 -7.63
C GLY A 29 -5.83 1.63 -8.24
N THR A 30 -5.32 2.19 -9.35
CA THR A 30 -4.02 1.79 -9.91
C THR A 30 -2.91 2.13 -8.91
N PRO A 31 -1.74 1.46 -8.98
CA PRO A 31 -0.64 1.79 -8.08
C PRO A 31 -0.15 3.24 -8.20
N ALA A 32 -0.21 3.82 -9.40
CA ALA A 32 0.11 5.22 -9.62
C ALA A 32 -0.87 6.15 -8.89
N GLU A 33 -2.18 5.87 -8.98
CA GLU A 33 -3.21 6.62 -8.24
C GLU A 33 -3.02 6.53 -6.72
N LYS A 34 -2.57 5.37 -6.21
CA LYS A 34 -2.26 5.21 -4.79
C LYS A 34 -1.07 6.05 -4.36
N THR A 35 -0.01 6.07 -5.16
CA THR A 35 1.14 6.94 -4.93
C THR A 35 0.72 8.40 -4.90
N GLN A 36 -0.04 8.84 -5.91
CA GLN A 36 -0.49 10.23 -6.01
C GLN A 36 -1.31 10.65 -4.80
N LYS A 37 -2.30 9.83 -4.39
CA LYS A 37 -3.12 10.12 -3.20
C LYS A 37 -2.29 10.24 -1.91
N MET A 38 -1.25 9.42 -1.80
CA MET A 38 -0.37 9.46 -0.64
C MET A 38 0.52 10.71 -0.66
N VAL A 39 1.05 11.09 -1.81
CA VAL A 39 1.81 12.33 -2.01
C VAL A 39 0.94 13.55 -1.72
N ASP A 40 -0.31 13.57 -2.18
CA ASP A 40 -1.24 14.68 -1.92
C ASP A 40 -1.53 14.83 -0.43
N MET A 41 -1.72 13.72 0.28
CA MET A 41 -1.92 13.72 1.73
C MET A 41 -0.67 14.20 2.48
N LEU A 42 0.53 13.76 2.05
CA LEU A 42 1.79 14.27 2.61
C LEU A 42 1.98 15.76 2.33
N ALA A 43 1.66 16.21 1.11
CA ALA A 43 1.72 17.62 0.74
C ALA A 43 0.87 18.48 1.67
N GLN A 44 -0.33 18.02 2.02
CA GLN A 44 -1.19 18.69 2.99
C GLN A 44 -0.64 18.63 4.42
N LYS A 45 -0.26 17.44 4.91
CA LYS A 45 0.23 17.27 6.30
C LYS A 45 1.52 18.03 6.57
N LEU A 46 2.46 18.01 5.63
CA LEU A 46 3.77 18.64 5.75
C LEU A 46 3.79 20.07 5.18
N LYS A 47 2.67 20.54 4.59
CA LYS A 47 2.62 21.83 3.89
C LYS A 47 3.76 21.96 2.88
N LEU A 48 3.90 20.97 2.01
CA LEU A 48 4.96 20.95 1.00
C LEU A 48 4.72 22.06 -0.03
N SER A 49 5.80 22.70 -0.48
CA SER A 49 5.74 23.55 -1.67
C SER A 49 5.51 22.70 -2.93
N ASP A 50 5.09 23.32 -4.03
CA ASP A 50 4.91 22.62 -5.31
C ASP A 50 6.20 21.93 -5.78
N ALA A 51 7.33 22.60 -5.60
CA ALA A 51 8.64 22.05 -5.93
C ALA A 51 8.98 20.81 -5.07
N GLN A 52 8.70 20.85 -3.77
CA GLN A 52 8.90 19.71 -2.88
C GLN A 52 7.94 18.57 -3.21
N LYS A 53 6.68 18.88 -3.52
CA LYS A 53 5.67 17.90 -3.93
C LYS A 53 6.12 17.11 -5.16
N VAL A 54 6.65 17.77 -6.19
CA VAL A 54 7.18 17.11 -7.40
C VAL A 54 8.36 16.18 -7.07
N GLN A 55 9.26 16.60 -6.19
CA GLN A 55 10.39 15.76 -5.78
C GLN A 55 9.95 14.55 -4.97
N VAL A 56 9.03 14.75 -4.02
CA VAL A 56 8.44 13.68 -3.20
C VAL A 56 7.67 12.67 -4.07
N ASP A 57 6.88 13.15 -5.03
CA ASP A 57 6.19 12.28 -6.01
C ASP A 57 7.18 11.40 -6.79
N THR A 58 8.24 12.01 -7.30
CA THR A 58 9.28 11.29 -8.05
C THR A 58 9.93 10.20 -7.19
N ILE A 59 10.23 10.49 -5.92
CA ILE A 59 10.83 9.52 -4.99
C ILE A 59 9.87 8.35 -4.77
N PHE A 60 8.61 8.61 -4.46
CA PHE A 60 7.63 7.55 -4.21
C PHE A 60 7.27 6.75 -5.45
N SER A 61 7.20 7.38 -6.61
CA SER A 61 6.98 6.69 -7.89
C SER A 61 8.10 5.70 -8.19
N LYS A 62 9.38 6.10 -7.97
CA LYS A 62 10.53 5.20 -8.09
C LYS A 62 10.49 4.07 -7.07
N GLN A 63 10.17 4.38 -5.80
CA GLN A 63 10.02 3.38 -4.75
C GLN A 63 8.96 2.33 -5.11
N ASN A 64 7.80 2.78 -5.60
CA ASN A 64 6.70 1.91 -5.99
C ASN A 64 7.07 1.02 -7.18
N ALA A 65 7.74 1.57 -8.20
CA ALA A 65 8.23 0.79 -9.34
C ALA A 65 9.23 -0.28 -8.91
N ALA A 66 10.20 0.06 -8.04
CA ALA A 66 11.14 -0.91 -7.48
C ALA A 66 10.43 -2.00 -6.66
N MET A 67 9.43 -1.62 -5.87
CA MET A 67 8.61 -2.57 -5.10
C MET A 67 7.83 -3.55 -5.99
N MET A 68 7.28 -3.07 -7.12
CA MET A 68 6.61 -3.93 -8.08
C MET A 68 7.57 -4.92 -8.72
N LYS A 69 8.74 -4.46 -9.13
CA LYS A 69 9.77 -5.33 -9.72
C LYS A 69 10.17 -6.43 -8.73
N MET A 70 10.48 -6.07 -7.49
CA MET A 70 10.80 -7.05 -6.43
C MET A 70 9.68 -8.07 -6.21
N ARG A 71 8.41 -7.67 -6.28
CA ARG A 71 7.27 -8.61 -6.18
C ARG A 71 7.11 -9.49 -7.41
N GLY A 72 7.41 -8.99 -8.60
CA GLY A 72 7.35 -9.72 -9.86
C GLY A 72 8.47 -10.74 -10.02
N ASP A 73 9.65 -10.47 -9.46
CA ASP A 73 10.84 -11.31 -9.58
C ASP A 73 10.74 -12.64 -8.79
N GLY A 74 9.70 -12.83 -7.96
CA GLY A 74 9.30 -14.14 -7.42
C GLY A 74 10.33 -14.86 -6.54
N THR A 75 11.38 -14.17 -6.07
CA THR A 75 12.48 -14.79 -5.32
C THR A 75 12.00 -15.35 -3.98
N GLY A 76 12.32 -16.62 -3.71
CA GLY A 76 11.74 -17.45 -2.66
C GLY A 76 12.21 -17.20 -1.22
N ASP A 77 13.19 -16.33 -1.00
CA ASP A 77 13.64 -15.99 0.36
C ASP A 77 12.88 -14.77 0.91
N ARG A 78 11.98 -15.05 1.86
CA ARG A 78 11.18 -14.03 2.55
C ARG A 78 12.02 -13.07 3.39
N THR A 79 13.16 -13.52 3.91
CA THR A 79 14.07 -12.71 4.73
C THR A 79 14.81 -11.72 3.86
N GLU A 80 15.41 -12.19 2.77
CA GLU A 80 16.09 -11.33 1.79
C GLU A 80 15.14 -10.29 1.20
N MET A 81 13.90 -10.70 0.88
CA MET A 81 12.87 -9.79 0.41
C MET A 81 12.48 -8.73 1.44
N ARG A 82 12.46 -9.06 2.73
CA ARG A 82 12.23 -8.09 3.80
C ARG A 82 13.38 -7.10 3.90
N GLU A 83 14.61 -7.58 3.85
CA GLU A 83 15.80 -6.71 3.92
C GLU A 83 15.85 -5.73 2.76
N LYS A 84 15.66 -6.20 1.52
CA LYS A 84 15.57 -5.34 0.33
C LYS A 84 14.45 -4.30 0.44
N MET A 85 13.30 -4.69 0.98
CA MET A 85 12.17 -3.79 1.20
C MET A 85 12.50 -2.71 2.24
N THR A 86 13.18 -3.08 3.33
CA THR A 86 13.60 -2.15 4.37
C THR A 86 14.63 -1.17 3.80
N ALA A 87 15.65 -1.66 3.11
CA ALA A 87 16.67 -0.81 2.49
C ALA A 87 16.06 0.19 1.49
N LEU A 88 15.13 -0.26 0.64
CA LEU A 88 14.43 0.60 -0.31
C LEU A 88 13.60 1.70 0.39
N ARG A 89 12.99 1.38 1.53
CA ARG A 89 12.25 2.36 2.34
C ARG A 89 13.19 3.37 2.97
N ASP A 90 14.27 2.91 3.60
CA ASP A 90 15.26 3.78 4.24
C ASP A 90 15.92 4.73 3.23
N GLU A 91 16.22 4.24 2.02
CA GLU A 91 16.76 5.06 0.94
C GLU A 91 15.76 6.15 0.51
N SER A 92 14.49 5.79 0.38
CA SER A 92 13.42 6.74 0.02
C SER A 92 13.23 7.78 1.12
N ASP A 93 13.26 7.37 2.39
CA ASP A 93 13.15 8.26 3.55
C ASP A 93 14.33 9.23 3.63
N LYS A 94 15.55 8.78 3.35
CA LYS A 94 16.72 9.67 3.27
C LYS A 94 16.54 10.73 2.19
N LYS A 95 16.07 10.33 1.00
CA LYS A 95 15.82 11.27 -0.12
C LYS A 95 14.71 12.26 0.21
N ILE A 96 13.64 11.83 0.88
CA ILE A 96 12.56 12.71 1.31
C ILE A 96 13.10 13.71 2.33
N ASN A 97 13.79 13.27 3.39
CA ASN A 97 14.34 14.17 4.41
C ASN A 97 15.29 15.22 3.83
N ALA A 98 16.04 14.89 2.76
CA ALA A 98 16.94 15.83 2.11
C ALA A 98 16.23 17.01 1.40
N VAL A 99 14.93 16.86 1.06
CA VAL A 99 14.16 17.89 0.35
C VAL A 99 13.20 18.66 1.27
N LEU A 100 13.12 18.26 2.54
CA LEU A 100 12.26 18.86 3.55
C LEU A 100 13.01 19.91 4.38
N THR A 101 12.28 20.92 4.84
CA THR A 101 12.75 21.83 5.90
C THR A 101 12.75 21.11 7.26
N ASP A 102 13.40 21.69 8.27
CA ASP A 102 13.49 21.04 9.58
C ASP A 102 12.13 20.84 10.26
N ASP A 103 11.23 21.83 10.16
CA ASP A 103 9.85 21.69 10.65
C ASP A 103 9.08 20.58 9.91
N GLN A 104 9.30 20.46 8.60
CA GLN A 104 8.67 19.42 7.79
C GLN A 104 9.22 18.03 8.11
N LYS A 105 10.50 17.90 8.46
CA LYS A 105 11.09 16.63 8.92
C LYS A 105 10.44 16.16 10.23
N ILE A 106 10.14 17.09 11.15
CA ILE A 106 9.42 16.77 12.39
C ILE A 106 8.02 16.23 12.06
N ALA A 107 7.28 16.91 11.18
CA ALA A 107 5.96 16.48 10.73
C ALA A 107 6.01 15.13 9.98
N TYR A 108 7.04 14.91 9.16
CA TYR A 108 7.25 13.65 8.46
C TYR A 108 7.50 12.51 9.44
N LYS A 109 8.36 12.71 10.43
CA LYS A 109 8.65 11.71 11.46
C LYS A 109 7.40 11.34 12.26
N ALA A 110 6.61 12.34 12.66
CA ALA A 110 5.35 12.11 13.35
C ALA A 110 4.38 11.26 12.50
N TRP A 111 4.26 11.57 11.21
CA TRP A 111 3.46 10.77 10.29
C TRP A 111 3.97 9.33 10.14
N GLN A 112 5.29 9.12 10.10
CA GLN A 112 5.86 7.76 10.06
C GLN A 112 5.53 6.98 11.34
N ASP A 113 5.60 7.62 12.50
CA ASP A 113 5.31 7.00 13.79
C ASP A 113 3.83 6.66 13.94
N GLU A 114 2.91 7.54 13.51
CA GLU A 114 1.47 7.26 13.41
C GLU A 114 1.21 6.00 12.59
N ARG A 115 1.87 5.87 11.44
CA ARG A 115 1.72 4.70 10.56
C ARG A 115 2.28 3.43 11.18
N LYS A 116 3.42 3.51 11.87
CA LYS A 116 4.02 2.38 12.56
C LYS A 116 3.11 1.90 13.69
N ALA A 117 2.58 2.81 14.50
CA ALA A 117 1.65 2.51 15.57
C ALA A 117 0.35 1.88 15.03
N ALA A 118 -0.22 2.44 13.96
CA ALA A 118 -1.40 1.88 13.31
C ALA A 118 -1.16 0.46 12.76
N MET A 119 0.04 0.18 12.23
CA MET A 119 0.42 -1.15 11.78
C MET A 119 0.55 -2.13 12.96
N GLU A 120 1.20 -1.70 14.05
CA GLU A 120 1.35 -2.51 15.26
C GLU A 120 -0.01 -2.84 15.89
N GLN A 121 -0.90 -1.86 15.97
CA GLN A 121 -2.26 -2.06 16.48
C GLN A 121 -3.01 -3.11 15.66
N ARG A 122 -3.01 -2.98 14.32
CA ARG A 122 -3.61 -4.00 13.44
C ARG A 122 -3.01 -5.38 13.62
N ARG A 123 -1.71 -5.48 13.95
CA ARG A 123 -1.07 -6.77 14.22
C ARG A 123 -1.57 -7.37 15.54
N LYS A 124 -1.79 -6.54 16.56
CA LYS A 124 -2.37 -6.97 17.85
C LYS A 124 -3.82 -7.40 17.68
N ASP A 125 -4.63 -6.64 16.93
CA ASP A 125 -6.06 -6.94 16.74
C ASP A 125 -6.28 -8.25 15.94
N ASN A 126 -5.32 -8.63 15.10
CA ASN A 126 -5.40 -9.83 14.26
C ASN A 126 -4.75 -11.09 14.90
N ASN A 127 -4.28 -11.03 16.15
CA ASN A 127 -3.56 -12.10 16.83
C ASN A 127 -4.18 -12.44 18.18
#